data_AF-A0A8E2IVI5-F1
#
_entry.id   AF-A0A8E2IVI5-F1
#
_cell.length_a   1.000
_cell.length_b   1.000
_cell.length_c   1.000
_cell.angle_alpha   90.00
_cell.angle_beta   90.00
_cell.angle_gamma   90.00
#
_symmetry.space_group_name_H-M   'P 1'
#
loop_
_entity.id
_entity.type
_entity.pdbx_description
1 polymer ?
#
loop_
_entity_poly.entity_id
_entity_poly.type
_entity_poly.pdbx_seq_one_letter_code
_entity_poly.pdbx_strand_id
1 'polypeptide(L)'
;MEARTIKVLINGSDTGHHLVDCTQVRWLWTLKTLKDDPGITAQLETGGDVVAKLVQINNLGGFTGTFGQDVTGAAQASLRNGTFTIVGTAVGWYDDKPGERSSARFEIITAC
;
A
#
# COMPACT_ATOMS: atom_id res chain seq x y z
N MET A 1 -14.86 3.93 -13.95
CA MET A 1 -13.90 4.07 -12.85
C MET A 1 -14.72 4.25 -11.58
N GLU A 2 -14.70 3.29 -10.67
CA GLU A 2 -15.47 3.34 -9.41
C GLU A 2 -14.47 3.52 -8.28
N ALA A 3 -14.50 4.68 -7.61
CA ALA A 3 -13.60 4.96 -6.51
C ALA A 3 -14.03 4.20 -5.25
N ARG A 4 -13.09 3.52 -4.61
CA ARG A 4 -13.31 2.77 -3.36
C ARG A 4 -12.58 3.47 -2.21
N THR A 5 -13.19 3.50 -1.03
CA THR A 5 -12.49 3.95 0.18
C THR A 5 -11.60 2.81 0.68
N ILE A 6 -10.36 3.13 1.02
CA ILE A 6 -9.43 2.20 1.63
C ILE A 6 -9.05 2.64 3.03
N LYS A 7 -8.61 1.68 3.85
CA LYS A 7 -7.97 1.94 5.13
C LYS A 7 -6.47 1.74 4.98
N VAL A 8 -5.69 2.74 5.39
CA VAL A 8 -4.23 2.66 5.43
C VAL A 8 -3.75 3.05 6.82
N LEU A 9 -2.98 2.16 7.45
CA LEU A 9 -2.33 2.41 8.72
C LEU A 9 -0.83 2.49 8.52
N ILE A 10 -0.18 3.46 9.16
CA ILE A 10 1.28 3.59 9.23
C ILE A 10 1.68 3.50 10.70
N ASN A 11 2.50 2.51 11.03
CA ASN A 11 2.85 2.13 12.42
C ASN A 11 1.64 1.95 13.34
N GLY A 12 0.52 1.47 12.80
CA GLY A 12 -0.73 1.27 13.53
C GLY A 12 -1.62 2.52 13.65
N SER A 13 -1.17 3.67 13.18
CA SER A 13 -1.97 4.90 13.14
C SER A 13 -2.75 5.00 11.84
N ASP A 14 -4.06 5.17 11.93
CA ASP A 14 -4.92 5.41 10.76
C ASP A 14 -4.57 6.75 10.10
N THR A 15 -4.43 6.75 8.78
CA THR A 15 -4.06 7.92 7.97
C THR A 15 -5.25 8.66 7.38
N GLY A 16 -6.48 8.24 7.71
CA GLY A 16 -7.71 8.87 7.26
C GLY A 16 -8.31 8.20 6.02
N HIS A 17 -9.26 8.91 5.40
CA HIS A 17 -10.01 8.40 4.26
C HIS A 17 -9.26 8.64 2.95
N HIS A 18 -8.97 7.56 2.23
CA HIS A 18 -8.32 7.60 0.92
C HIS A 18 -9.20 6.93 -0.12
N LEU A 19 -9.37 7.60 -1.27
CA LEU A 19 -10.06 7.04 -2.42
C LEU A 19 -9.04 6.44 -3.38
N VAL A 20 -9.26 5.19 -3.78
CA VAL A 20 -8.47 4.52 -4.81
C VAL A 20 -9.31 4.14 -6.01
N ASP A 21 -8.65 4.10 -7.16
CA ASP A 21 -9.08 3.29 -8.29
C ASP A 21 -8.42 1.90 -8.19
N CYS A 22 -9.21 0.86 -8.41
CA CYS A 22 -8.73 -0.51 -8.48
C CYS A 22 -8.79 -0.97 -9.93
N THR A 23 -7.65 -1.37 -10.48
CA THR A 23 -7.56 -1.91 -11.84
C THR A 23 -6.97 -3.31 -11.81
N GLN A 24 -7.49 -4.18 -12.66
CA GLN A 24 -7.01 -5.55 -12.79
C GLN A 24 -6.57 -5.81 -14.23
N VAL A 25 -5.33 -6.28 -14.40
CA VAL A 25 -4.81 -6.77 -15.68
C VAL A 25 -4.34 -8.20 -15.46
N ARG A 26 -5.09 -9.15 -16.03
CA ARG A 26 -4.94 -10.59 -15.72
C ARG A 26 -5.01 -10.81 -14.20
N TRP A 27 -3.93 -11.29 -13.60
CA TRP A 27 -3.86 -11.62 -12.17
C TRP A 27 -3.32 -10.48 -11.31
N LEU A 28 -2.79 -9.42 -11.95
CA LEU A 28 -2.21 -8.27 -11.28
C LEU A 28 -3.29 -7.24 -10.99
N TRP A 29 -3.48 -6.97 -9.70
CA TRP A 29 -4.28 -5.87 -9.20
C TRP A 29 -3.39 -4.69 -8.91
N THR A 30 -3.82 -3.50 -9.34
CA THR A 30 -3.20 -2.22 -8.99
C THR A 30 -4.23 -1.35 -8.31
N LEU A 31 -3.91 -0.92 -7.09
CA LEU A 31 -4.69 0.02 -6.31
C LEU A 31 -3.91 1.33 -6.28
N LYS A 32 -4.52 2.39 -6.79
CA LYS A 32 -3.87 3.69 -6.85
C LYS A 32 -4.80 4.76 -6.29
N THR A 33 -4.31 5.57 -5.36
CA THR A 33 -5.06 6.73 -4.88
C THR A 33 -5.34 7.71 -6.02
N LEU A 34 -6.51 8.36 -5.96
CA LEU A 34 -6.89 9.37 -6.96
C LEU A 34 -6.00 10.62 -6.90
N LYS A 35 -5.40 10.87 -5.74
CA LYS A 35 -4.38 11.90 -5.51
C LYS A 35 -3.05 11.21 -5.22
N ASP A 36 -1.96 11.70 -5.82
CA ASP A 36 -0.64 11.10 -5.62
C ASP A 36 0.04 11.54 -4.30
N ASP A 37 -0.36 12.67 -3.70
CA ASP A 37 0.21 13.21 -2.45
C ASP A 37 -0.87 13.93 -1.59
N PRO A 38 -1.21 13.42 -0.38
CA PRO A 38 -0.79 12.14 0.15
C PRO A 38 -1.43 10.99 -0.65
N GLY A 39 -0.74 9.86 -0.79
CA GLY A 39 -1.20 8.80 -1.67
C GLY A 39 -0.48 7.46 -1.54
N ILE A 40 -1.06 6.45 -2.18
CA ILE A 40 -0.49 5.10 -2.24
C ILE A 40 -0.69 4.46 -3.61
N THR A 41 0.31 3.71 -4.06
CA THR A 41 0.18 2.73 -5.13
C THR A 41 0.54 1.36 -4.58
N ALA A 42 -0.37 0.40 -4.66
CA ALA A 42 -0.14 -0.98 -4.25
C ALA A 42 -0.42 -1.93 -5.40
N GLN A 43 0.44 -2.94 -5.55
CA GLN A 43 0.27 -4.01 -6.52
C GLN A 43 0.32 -5.37 -5.84
N LEU A 44 -0.57 -6.25 -6.25
CA LEU A 44 -0.65 -7.62 -5.76
C LEU A 44 -1.09 -8.57 -6.87
N GLU A 45 -0.62 -9.80 -6.80
CA GLU A 45 -0.95 -10.86 -7.74
C GLU A 45 -1.89 -11.88 -7.10
N THR A 46 -2.85 -12.40 -7.89
CA THR A 46 -3.92 -13.32 -7.42
C THR A 46 -4.07 -14.58 -8.28
N GLY A 47 -3.09 -14.88 -9.15
CA GLY A 47 -3.14 -16.01 -10.09
C GLY A 47 -2.85 -17.39 -9.48
N GLY A 48 -2.55 -17.41 -8.18
CA GLY A 48 -2.25 -18.57 -7.36
C GLY A 48 -2.29 -18.11 -5.91
N ASP A 49 -1.15 -18.14 -5.23
CA ASP A 49 -1.02 -17.46 -3.93
C ASP A 49 -1.23 -15.95 -4.09
N VAL A 50 -1.76 -15.32 -3.05
CA VAL A 50 -1.93 -13.86 -3.01
C VAL A 50 -0.61 -13.22 -2.59
N VAL A 51 0.06 -12.54 -3.51
CA VAL A 51 1.42 -12.03 -3.30
C VAL A 51 1.45 -10.51 -3.47
N ALA A 52 1.97 -9.79 -2.46
CA ALA A 52 2.27 -8.37 -2.58
C ALA A 52 3.50 -8.17 -3.47
N LYS A 53 3.38 -7.34 -4.50
CA LYS A 53 4.46 -7.06 -5.46
C LYS A 53 5.17 -5.74 -5.18
N LEU A 54 4.38 -4.70 -4.89
CA LEU A 54 4.86 -3.33 -4.69
C LEU A 54 3.90 -2.61 -3.74
N VAL A 55 4.44 -1.80 -2.85
CA VAL A 55 3.69 -0.77 -2.14
C VAL A 55 4.56 0.49 -2.12
N GLN A 56 4.09 1.55 -2.74
CA GLN A 56 4.70 2.87 -2.71
C GLN A 56 3.79 3.82 -1.95
N ILE A 57 4.31 4.36 -0.86
CA ILE A 57 3.62 5.27 0.07
C ILE A 57 4.22 6.66 -0.13
N ASN A 58 3.36 7.66 -0.31
CA ASN A 58 3.78 9.05 -0.48
C ASN A 58 3.06 9.92 0.55
N ASN A 59 3.82 10.46 1.51
CA ASN A 59 3.34 11.39 2.54
C ASN A 59 2.07 10.92 3.27
N LEU A 60 1.97 9.62 3.59
CA LEU A 60 0.86 9.11 4.39
C LEU A 60 1.30 8.94 5.84
N GLY A 61 0.59 9.60 6.76
CA GLY A 61 0.99 9.62 8.17
C GLY A 61 2.37 10.22 8.40
N GLY A 62 2.83 11.12 7.51
CA GLY A 62 4.16 11.72 7.53
C GLY A 62 5.28 10.83 7.00
N PHE A 63 4.97 9.70 6.35
CA PHE A 63 5.94 8.73 5.84
C PHE A 63 5.89 8.61 4.31
N THR A 64 7.07 8.58 3.70
CA THR A 64 7.26 8.29 2.28
C THR A 64 8.24 7.12 2.14
N GLY A 65 7.86 6.07 1.41
CA GLY A 65 8.70 4.89 1.27
C GLY A 65 8.11 3.78 0.42
N THR A 66 8.92 2.74 0.21
CA THR A 66 8.59 1.65 -0.70
C THR A 66 8.85 0.28 -0.09
N PHE A 67 7.93 -0.64 -0.32
CA PHE A 67 8.17 -2.08 -0.32
C PHE A 67 8.16 -2.57 -1.77
N GLY A 68 9.11 -3.42 -2.14
CA GLY A 68 9.13 -4.13 -3.42
C GLY A 68 9.54 -5.58 -3.20
N GLN A 69 8.77 -6.52 -3.74
CA GLN A 69 9.05 -7.95 -3.61
C GLN A 69 10.49 -8.25 -4.04
N ASP A 70 11.25 -8.94 -3.18
CA ASP A 70 12.65 -9.33 -3.40
C ASP A 70 13.63 -8.17 -3.63
N VAL A 71 13.22 -6.92 -3.37
CA VAL A 71 14.03 -5.70 -3.56
C VAL A 71 14.21 -4.95 -2.24
N THR A 72 13.13 -4.63 -1.54
CA THR A 72 13.19 -3.81 -0.32
C THR A 72 11.98 -4.04 0.57
N GLY A 73 12.21 -4.07 1.88
CA GLY A 73 11.16 -4.36 2.86
C GLY A 73 10.67 -5.80 2.80
N ALA A 74 9.54 -6.05 3.46
CA ALA A 74 8.86 -7.34 3.44
C ALA A 74 7.35 -7.13 3.58
N ALA A 75 6.54 -7.88 2.86
CA ALA A 75 5.09 -7.81 2.97
C ALA A 75 4.45 -9.17 2.66
N GLN A 76 3.28 -9.38 3.24
CA GLN A 76 2.38 -10.48 2.93
C GLN A 76 1.04 -9.89 2.48
N ALA A 77 0.35 -10.60 1.60
CA ALA A 77 -0.98 -10.24 1.16
C ALA A 77 -1.93 -11.42 1.34
N SER A 78 -3.21 -11.10 1.52
CA SER A 78 -4.28 -12.08 1.52
C SER A 78 -5.54 -11.50 0.89
N LEU A 79 -6.38 -12.37 0.34
CA LEU A 79 -7.71 -12.05 -0.15
C LEU A 79 -8.70 -12.93 0.60
N ARG A 80 -9.59 -12.31 1.39
CA ARG A 80 -10.64 -13.03 2.13
C ARG A 80 -11.96 -12.31 1.93
N ASN A 81 -12.99 -13.03 1.51
CA ASN A 81 -14.35 -12.49 1.31
C ASN A 81 -14.36 -11.17 0.48
N GLY A 82 -13.58 -11.10 -0.59
CA GLY A 82 -13.49 -9.91 -1.45
C GLY A 82 -12.74 -8.72 -0.82
N THR A 83 -12.05 -8.92 0.30
CA THR A 83 -11.21 -7.91 0.95
C THR A 83 -9.74 -8.28 0.82
N PHE A 84 -8.96 -7.40 0.20
CA PHE A 84 -7.52 -7.46 0.22
C PHE A 84 -7.00 -6.91 1.53
N THR A 85 -6.00 -7.61 2.09
CA THR A 85 -5.23 -7.14 3.24
C THR A 85 -3.76 -7.30 2.91
N ILE A 86 -3.01 -6.20 2.93
CA ILE A 86 -1.57 -6.17 2.71
C ILE A 86 -0.90 -5.63 3.97
N VAL A 87 -0.01 -6.40 4.57
CA VAL A 87 0.72 -6.02 5.78
C VAL A 87 2.20 -6.18 5.52
N GLY A 88 2.98 -5.16 5.84
CA GLY A 88 4.42 -5.20 5.59
C GLY A 88 5.19 -4.07 6.23
N THR A 89 6.45 -3.95 5.82
CA THR A 89 7.35 -2.85 6.18
C THR A 89 7.89 -2.23 4.91
N ALA A 90 7.73 -0.92 4.78
CA ALA A 90 8.31 -0.12 3.71
C ALA A 90 9.56 0.60 4.21
N VAL A 91 10.53 0.81 3.32
CA VAL A 91 11.79 1.53 3.62
C VAL A 91 11.73 2.89 2.94
N GLY A 92 12.10 3.95 3.65
CA GLY A 92 11.91 5.33 3.19
C GLY A 92 12.40 6.36 4.19
N TRP A 93 11.64 7.43 4.41
CA TRP A 93 11.93 8.51 5.36
C TRP A 93 10.62 9.11 5.90
N TYR A 94 10.73 9.90 6.96
CA TYR A 94 9.64 10.73 7.49
C TYR A 94 9.83 12.19 7.07
N ASP A 95 8.74 12.92 6.92
CA ASP A 95 8.77 14.31 6.41
C ASP A 95 9.43 15.29 7.39
N ASP A 96 9.47 14.96 8.68
CA ASP A 96 10.19 15.73 9.71
C ASP A 96 11.71 15.50 9.68
N LYS A 97 12.16 14.44 9.01
CA LYS A 97 13.56 14.04 8.86
C LYS A 97 13.84 13.58 7.41
N PRO A 98 13.67 14.48 6.43
CA PRO A 98 13.84 14.14 5.03
C PRO A 98 15.28 13.66 4.76
N GLY A 99 15.42 12.56 4.02
CA GLY A 99 16.72 11.97 3.68
C GLY A 99 17.33 11.08 4.76
N GLU A 100 16.80 11.06 5.98
CA GLU A 100 17.19 10.07 6.99
C GLU A 100 16.48 8.74 6.70
N ARG A 101 17.26 7.72 6.32
CA ARG A 101 16.70 6.40 6.02
C ARG A 101 16.04 5.81 7.25
N SER A 102 14.79 5.41 7.09
CA SER A 102 13.96 4.79 8.10
C SER A 102 13.08 3.69 7.49
N SER A 103 12.20 3.13 8.31
CA SER A 103 11.18 2.18 7.88
C SER A 103 9.89 2.38 8.66
N ALA A 104 8.78 2.01 8.04
CA ALA A 104 7.48 2.03 8.69
C ALA A 104 6.72 0.75 8.38
N ARG A 105 6.02 0.22 9.40
CA ARG A 105 5.03 -0.84 9.19
C ARG A 105 3.82 -0.22 8.52
N PHE A 106 3.31 -0.87 7.48
CA PHE A 106 2.06 -0.48 6.84
C PHE A 106 1.03 -1.61 6.90
N GLU A 107 -0.23 -1.23 6.88
CA GLU A 107 -1.37 -2.13 6.70
C GLU A 107 -2.40 -1.45 5.79
N ILE A 108 -2.78 -2.15 4.72
CA ILE A 108 -3.74 -1.68 3.71
C ILE A 108 -4.89 -2.67 3.69
N ILE A 109 -6.11 -2.17 3.87
CA ILE A 109 -7.33 -2.96 3.86
C ILE A 109 -8.33 -2.32 2.91
N THR A 110 -8.86 -3.10 1.98
CA THR A 110 -9.69 -2.59 0.88
C THR A 110 -10.52 -3.68 0.23
N ALA A 111 -11.71 -3.31 -0.21
CA ALA A 111 -12.53 -4.11 -1.11
C ALA A 111 -12.36 -3.58 -2.54
N CYS A 112 -11.64 -4.37 -3.33
CA CYS A 112 -11.63 -4.35 -4.79
C CYS A 112 -12.07 -5.77 -5.22
#